data_AF-A0A097IUM7-F1
#
_entry.id   AF-A0A097IUM7-F1
#
_cell.length_a   1.000
_cell.length_b   1.000
_cell.length_c   1.000
_cell.angle_alpha   90.00
_cell.angle_beta   90.00
_cell.angle_gamma   90.00
#
_symmetry.space_group_name_H-M   'P 1'
#
loop_
_entity.id
_entity.type
_entity.pdbx_description
1 polymer ?
#
loop_
_entity_poly.entity_id
_entity_poly.type
_entity_poly.pdbx_seq_one_letter_code
_entity_poly.pdbx_strand_id
1 'polypeptide(L)'
;MATLKLVVTGGAGQIAYSLIPLIARGLVFGPGVRVHLRLLDIPPAANALDGVAMEIQDSLFSTVLDGVLATTDEGKAFEGAEVAILLGGFPRRPGMERGDLIGKNAGIMKKMGQALERYADHGCKVVVVANPAPTNCVVLSSHAPSIPRKNITCLSRLDHDRMIGMLLAEANRLLSLQDDNSAGGNGSGGGAGARERKLGPADIRGACVWGNHSNSQVPDVSSAELFIGNMWVPAVFAFRDAHLLGLNAPRPGSAPTGEGEVCSLTKAVRGRGAAVLEARKLSSAMSAANAIAGHLSDWLVPAAVSDSPPTAVSMGVPTDGNPFGVPEGLFCSLPVHCRGDGEWAFAEKYRLPCEGERQLDASIEELREEKAMVSEMLGEGMAAGGAPTPSSPASAVAPAQSSATPTSNL
;
A
#
# COMPACT_ATOMS: atom_id res chain seq x y z
N MET A 1 -18.63 -9.38 -21.32
CA MET A 1 -17.46 -9.44 -20.42
C MET A 1 -17.93 -9.96 -19.09
N ALA A 2 -17.12 -10.77 -18.40
CA ALA A 2 -17.44 -11.19 -17.04
C ALA A 2 -17.45 -9.96 -16.12
N THR A 3 -18.38 -9.91 -15.18
CA THR A 3 -18.45 -8.85 -14.17
C THR A 3 -17.53 -9.18 -13.01
N LEU A 4 -16.69 -8.21 -12.63
CA LEU A 4 -15.83 -8.29 -11.46
C LEU A 4 -16.65 -8.24 -10.16
N LYS A 5 -16.53 -9.26 -9.31
CA LYS A 5 -17.18 -9.28 -7.97
C LYS A 5 -16.29 -8.63 -6.94
N LEU A 6 -16.65 -7.41 -6.52
CA LEU A 6 -15.89 -6.59 -5.58
C LEU A 6 -16.56 -6.52 -4.22
N VAL A 7 -15.83 -6.85 -3.16
CA VAL A 7 -16.27 -6.68 -1.76
C VAL A 7 -15.59 -5.47 -1.13
N VAL A 8 -16.38 -4.63 -0.46
CA VAL A 8 -15.89 -3.53 0.39
C VAL A 8 -16.48 -3.71 1.79
N THR A 9 -15.64 -3.98 2.79
CA THR A 9 -16.09 -4.06 4.19
C THR A 9 -16.13 -2.69 4.84
N GLY A 10 -16.92 -2.52 5.89
CA GLY A 10 -17.18 -1.18 6.46
C GLY A 10 -17.91 -0.30 5.45
N GLY A 11 -18.85 -0.88 4.70
CA GLY A 11 -19.52 -0.24 3.56
C GLY A 11 -20.31 1.02 3.89
N ALA A 12 -20.76 1.18 5.15
CA ALA A 12 -21.41 2.40 5.64
C ALA A 12 -20.41 3.45 6.15
N GLY A 13 -19.10 3.12 6.15
CA GLY A 13 -18.04 3.98 6.64
C GLY A 13 -17.64 5.11 5.69
N GLN A 14 -17.01 6.14 6.23
CA GLN A 14 -16.61 7.35 5.49
C GLN A 14 -15.63 7.07 4.33
N ILE A 15 -14.71 6.11 4.50
CA ILE A 15 -13.76 5.72 3.45
C ILE A 15 -14.53 5.04 2.31
N ALA A 16 -15.43 4.09 2.62
CA ALA A 16 -16.27 3.45 1.61
C ALA A 16 -17.09 4.49 0.85
N TYR A 17 -17.76 5.39 1.57
CA TYR A 17 -18.55 6.48 0.98
C TYR A 17 -17.75 7.37 0.02
N SER A 18 -16.46 7.61 0.30
CA SER A 18 -15.56 8.35 -0.59
C SER A 18 -15.02 7.52 -1.76
N LEU A 19 -14.92 6.20 -1.60
CA LEU A 19 -14.35 5.25 -2.57
C LEU A 19 -15.37 4.80 -3.61
N ILE A 20 -16.63 4.61 -3.20
CA ILE A 20 -17.70 4.09 -4.06
C ILE A 20 -17.83 4.89 -5.36
N PRO A 21 -17.86 6.24 -5.36
CA PRO A 21 -17.93 7.00 -6.61
C PRO A 21 -16.70 6.82 -7.52
N LEU A 22 -15.51 6.53 -6.98
CA LEU A 22 -14.31 6.25 -7.77
C LEU A 22 -14.45 4.90 -8.49
N ILE A 23 -14.92 3.88 -7.77
CA ILE A 23 -15.21 2.55 -8.35
C ILE A 23 -16.30 2.68 -9.41
N ALA A 24 -17.43 3.29 -9.05
CA ALA A 24 -18.65 3.34 -9.83
C ALA A 24 -18.56 4.23 -11.08
N ARG A 25 -17.53 5.06 -11.18
CA ARG A 25 -17.18 5.83 -12.39
C ARG A 25 -16.06 5.18 -13.22
N GLY A 26 -15.58 4.01 -12.82
CA GLY A 26 -14.52 3.29 -13.52
C GLY A 26 -13.12 3.88 -13.33
N LEU A 27 -12.92 4.71 -12.30
CA LEU A 27 -11.61 5.31 -12.00
C LEU A 27 -10.65 4.34 -11.28
N VAL A 28 -11.14 3.18 -10.84
CA VAL A 28 -10.32 2.14 -10.17
C VAL A 28 -9.93 1.03 -11.13
N PHE A 29 -10.90 0.45 -11.84
CA PHE A 29 -10.70 -0.72 -12.71
C PHE A 29 -10.73 -0.37 -14.21
N GLY A 30 -10.94 0.89 -14.56
CA GLY A 30 -11.17 1.35 -15.92
C GLY A 30 -12.66 1.40 -16.29
N PRO A 31 -13.06 2.30 -17.21
CA PRO A 31 -14.47 2.53 -17.56
C PRO A 31 -15.12 1.37 -18.32
N GLY A 32 -14.33 0.44 -18.85
CA GLY A 32 -14.82 -0.76 -19.55
C GLY A 32 -15.07 -1.97 -18.65
N VAL A 33 -14.67 -1.92 -17.38
CA VAL A 33 -14.82 -3.05 -16.45
C VAL A 33 -16.16 -2.94 -15.72
N ARG A 34 -17.00 -3.97 -15.85
CA ARG A 34 -18.26 -4.10 -15.10
C ARG A 34 -17.97 -4.58 -13.69
N VAL A 35 -18.61 -3.99 -12.69
CA VAL A 35 -18.40 -4.31 -11.27
C VAL A 35 -19.72 -4.65 -10.59
N HIS A 36 -19.75 -5.78 -9.90
CA HIS A 36 -20.79 -6.12 -8.93
C HIS A 36 -20.31 -5.69 -7.55
N LEU A 37 -20.84 -4.58 -7.05
CA LEU A 37 -20.37 -3.97 -5.80
C LEU A 37 -21.08 -4.60 -4.59
N ARG A 38 -20.32 -5.20 -3.68
CA ARG A 38 -20.84 -5.84 -2.47
C ARG A 38 -20.32 -5.09 -1.25
N LEU A 39 -21.22 -4.43 -0.55
CA LEU A 39 -20.94 -3.68 0.67
C LEU A 39 -21.27 -4.57 1.86
N LEU A 40 -20.26 -4.88 2.65
CA LEU A 40 -20.39 -5.62 3.90
C LEU A 40 -20.22 -4.68 5.09
N ASP A 41 -21.14 -4.72 6.05
CA ASP A 41 -20.97 -4.05 7.33
C ASP A 41 -21.52 -4.89 8.49
N ILE A 42 -21.29 -4.44 9.72
CA ILE A 42 -21.79 -5.11 10.92
C ILE A 42 -23.31 -4.91 11.06
N PRO A 43 -24.05 -5.82 11.73
CA PRO A 43 -25.49 -5.68 11.94
C PRO A 43 -25.95 -4.32 12.51
N PRO A 44 -25.24 -3.69 13.46
CA PRO A 44 -25.60 -2.36 13.95
C PRO A 44 -25.53 -1.24 12.89
N ALA A 45 -24.82 -1.43 11.79
CA ALA A 45 -24.68 -0.47 10.71
C ALA A 45 -25.65 -0.74 9.54
N ALA A 46 -26.51 -1.76 9.62
CA ALA A 46 -27.40 -2.18 8.52
C ALA A 46 -28.23 -1.01 7.94
N ASN A 47 -28.89 -0.23 8.80
CA ASN A 47 -29.70 0.91 8.32
C ASN A 47 -28.87 1.98 7.59
N ALA A 48 -27.64 2.22 8.05
CA ALA A 48 -26.74 3.17 7.39
C ALA A 48 -26.23 2.60 6.05
N LEU A 49 -25.98 1.30 6.00
CA LEU A 49 -25.57 0.58 4.79
C LEU A 49 -26.67 0.61 3.72
N ASP A 50 -27.93 0.41 4.12
CA ASP A 50 -29.10 0.56 3.25
C ASP A 50 -29.21 2.00 2.72
N GLY A 51 -28.91 2.99 3.57
CA GLY A 51 -28.77 4.40 3.19
C GLY A 51 -27.77 4.61 2.05
N VAL A 52 -26.57 4.04 2.19
CA VAL A 52 -25.54 4.11 1.14
C VAL A 52 -26.00 3.42 -0.14
N ALA A 53 -26.69 2.28 -0.05
CA ALA A 53 -27.24 1.60 -1.23
C ALA A 53 -28.27 2.46 -1.98
N MET A 54 -29.14 3.18 -1.26
CA MET A 54 -30.08 4.14 -1.85
C MET A 54 -29.35 5.27 -2.57
N GLU A 55 -28.30 5.84 -1.99
CA GLU A 55 -27.53 6.90 -2.64
C GLU A 55 -26.81 6.41 -3.91
N ILE A 56 -26.34 5.16 -3.93
CA ILE A 56 -25.77 4.56 -5.14
C ILE A 56 -26.82 4.41 -6.24
N GLN A 57 -28.03 3.98 -5.87
CA GLN A 57 -29.16 3.90 -6.80
C GLN A 57 -29.49 5.27 -7.40
N ASP A 58 -29.55 6.32 -6.57
CA ASP A 58 -29.85 7.69 -7.00
C ASP A 58 -28.73 8.29 -7.87
N SER A 59 -27.51 7.77 -7.76
CA SER A 59 -26.35 8.25 -8.52
C SER A 59 -26.25 7.70 -9.95
N LEU A 60 -27.12 6.75 -10.34
CA LEU A 60 -27.25 6.23 -11.71
C LEU A 60 -25.95 5.62 -12.31
N PHE A 61 -25.13 4.96 -11.51
CA PHE A 61 -23.85 4.37 -11.94
C PHE A 61 -23.96 3.08 -12.79
N SER A 62 -25.09 2.87 -13.47
CA SER A 62 -25.41 1.67 -14.24
C SER A 62 -24.46 1.35 -15.40
N THR A 63 -23.61 2.29 -15.82
CA THR A 63 -22.58 2.10 -16.85
C THR A 63 -21.41 1.25 -16.38
N VAL A 64 -21.11 1.25 -15.08
CA VAL A 64 -20.01 0.47 -14.48
C VAL A 64 -20.56 -0.56 -13.51
N LEU A 65 -21.49 -0.16 -12.63
CA LEU A 65 -22.10 -1.08 -11.68
C LEU A 65 -23.19 -1.89 -12.36
N ASP A 66 -23.10 -3.22 -12.31
CA ASP A 66 -24.15 -4.12 -12.78
C ASP A 66 -25.10 -4.59 -11.67
N GLY A 67 -24.72 -4.38 -10.42
CA GLY A 67 -25.50 -4.67 -9.24
C GLY A 67 -24.81 -4.16 -7.98
N VAL A 68 -25.63 -3.94 -6.94
CA VAL A 68 -25.17 -3.57 -5.60
C VAL A 68 -25.81 -4.54 -4.60
N LEU A 69 -24.98 -5.14 -3.76
CA LEU A 69 -25.42 -5.95 -2.63
C LEU A 69 -24.97 -5.28 -1.33
N ALA A 70 -25.90 -4.69 -0.57
CA ALA A 70 -25.67 -4.30 0.81
C ALA A 70 -26.06 -5.48 1.72
N THR A 71 -25.15 -5.94 2.58
CA THR A 71 -25.40 -7.09 3.44
C THR A 71 -24.60 -7.02 4.74
N THR A 72 -25.08 -7.73 5.75
CA THR A 72 -24.37 -8.00 7.01
C THR A 72 -23.92 -9.45 7.14
N ASP A 73 -24.23 -10.27 6.12
CA ASP A 73 -23.84 -11.67 5.99
C ASP A 73 -22.52 -11.79 5.20
N GLU A 74 -21.48 -12.32 5.84
CA GLU A 74 -20.17 -12.45 5.22
C GLU A 74 -20.15 -13.46 4.05
N GLY A 75 -20.97 -14.53 4.11
CA GLY A 75 -21.06 -15.51 3.04
C GLY A 75 -21.55 -14.90 1.74
N LYS A 76 -22.67 -14.16 1.81
CA LYS A 76 -23.23 -13.43 0.66
C LYS A 76 -22.27 -12.38 0.11
N ALA A 77 -21.57 -11.68 1.00
CA ALA A 77 -20.58 -10.68 0.57
C ALA A 77 -19.43 -11.35 -0.19
N PHE A 78 -18.80 -12.39 0.38
CA PHE A 78 -17.57 -12.97 -0.15
C PHE A 78 -17.77 -14.03 -1.25
N GLU A 79 -18.99 -14.46 -1.55
CA GLU A 79 -19.28 -15.56 -2.52
C GLU A 79 -18.74 -15.32 -3.95
N GLY A 80 -17.64 -15.97 -4.29
CA GLY A 80 -16.89 -15.79 -5.53
C GLY A 80 -16.28 -14.39 -5.67
N ALA A 81 -15.94 -13.73 -4.57
CA ALA A 81 -15.27 -12.43 -4.61
C ALA A 81 -13.89 -12.54 -5.26
N GLU A 82 -13.61 -11.67 -6.23
CA GLU A 82 -12.34 -11.61 -6.96
C GLU A 82 -11.43 -10.49 -6.43
N VAL A 83 -12.02 -9.44 -5.85
CA VAL A 83 -11.31 -8.35 -5.17
C VAL A 83 -11.99 -8.06 -3.85
N ALA A 84 -11.22 -7.88 -2.79
CA ALA A 84 -11.72 -7.53 -1.46
C ALA A 84 -10.95 -6.34 -0.86
N ILE A 85 -11.68 -5.31 -0.47
CA ILE A 85 -11.15 -4.10 0.19
C ILE A 85 -11.62 -4.11 1.65
N LEU A 86 -10.70 -4.42 2.56
CA LEU A 86 -11.00 -4.59 3.98
C LEU A 86 -10.79 -3.26 4.74
N LEU A 87 -11.84 -2.44 4.80
CA LEU A 87 -11.83 -1.17 5.55
C LEU A 87 -12.31 -1.35 6.99
N GLY A 88 -13.17 -2.34 7.23
CA GLY A 88 -13.77 -2.62 8.52
C GLY A 88 -12.74 -3.03 9.57
N GLY A 89 -12.65 -2.24 10.63
CA GLY A 89 -11.79 -2.49 11.78
C GLY A 89 -12.31 -1.77 13.02
N PHE A 90 -11.83 -2.16 14.20
CA PHE A 90 -12.18 -1.49 15.44
C PHE A 90 -11.35 -0.21 15.57
N PRO A 91 -11.97 0.98 15.65
CA PRO A 91 -11.22 2.22 15.78
C PRO A 91 -10.60 2.35 17.18
N ARG A 92 -9.42 2.95 17.26
CA ARG A 92 -8.79 3.27 18.54
C ARG A 92 -9.67 4.26 19.31
N ARG A 93 -10.01 3.92 20.56
CA ARG A 93 -10.76 4.80 21.47
C ARG A 93 -9.82 5.48 22.47
N PRO A 94 -10.18 6.65 23.02
CA PRO A 94 -9.45 7.26 24.13
C PRO A 94 -9.26 6.26 25.28
N GLY A 95 -8.04 6.17 25.83
CA GLY A 95 -7.69 5.24 26.92
C GLY A 95 -7.43 3.80 26.50
N MET A 96 -7.57 3.44 25.21
CA MET A 96 -7.28 2.09 24.72
C MET A 96 -5.78 1.86 24.56
N GLU A 97 -5.27 0.78 25.15
CA GLU A 97 -3.90 0.32 24.97
C GLU A 97 -3.67 -0.24 23.56
N ARG A 98 -2.40 -0.31 23.15
CA ARG A 98 -2.02 -0.83 21.83
C ARG A 98 -2.42 -2.30 21.69
N GLY A 99 -2.17 -3.12 22.71
CA GLY A 99 -2.51 -4.55 22.73
C GLY A 99 -4.01 -4.82 22.59
N ASP A 100 -4.86 -4.03 23.26
CA ASP A 100 -6.33 -4.16 23.14
C ASP A 100 -6.82 -3.92 21.71
N LEU A 101 -6.30 -2.88 21.06
CA LEU A 101 -6.64 -2.54 19.69
C LEU A 101 -6.23 -3.66 18.73
N ILE A 102 -5.01 -4.18 18.93
CA ILE A 102 -4.45 -5.28 18.16
C ILE A 102 -5.33 -6.53 18.32
N GLY A 103 -5.65 -6.93 19.56
CA GLY A 103 -6.46 -8.12 19.82
C GLY A 103 -7.87 -8.04 19.21
N LYS A 104 -8.54 -6.89 19.33
CA LYS A 104 -9.86 -6.69 18.71
C LYS A 104 -9.80 -6.79 17.19
N ASN A 105 -8.83 -6.15 16.55
CA ASN A 105 -8.70 -6.19 15.11
C ASN A 105 -8.24 -7.56 14.60
N ALA A 106 -7.38 -8.27 15.34
CA ALA A 106 -7.00 -9.65 15.04
C ALA A 106 -8.23 -10.57 15.01
N GLY A 107 -9.16 -10.44 15.98
CA GLY A 107 -10.42 -11.19 15.97
C GLY A 107 -11.30 -10.89 14.74
N ILE A 108 -11.37 -9.63 14.30
CA ILE A 108 -12.09 -9.23 13.09
C ILE A 108 -11.43 -9.84 11.84
N MET A 109 -10.11 -9.68 11.70
CA MET A 109 -9.36 -10.18 10.54
C MET A 109 -9.36 -11.70 10.46
N LYS A 110 -9.36 -12.40 11.60
CA LYS A 110 -9.56 -13.86 11.65
C LYS A 110 -10.88 -14.25 10.99
N LYS A 111 -11.99 -13.58 11.34
CA LYS A 111 -13.30 -13.83 10.72
C LYS A 111 -13.30 -13.51 9.23
N MET A 112 -12.69 -12.39 8.82
CA MET A 112 -12.58 -12.01 7.40
C MET A 112 -11.75 -13.03 6.61
N GLY A 113 -10.63 -13.52 7.17
CA GLY A 113 -9.81 -14.56 6.56
C GLY A 113 -10.60 -15.86 6.36
N GLN A 114 -11.34 -16.29 7.39
CA GLN A 114 -12.22 -17.46 7.28
C GLN A 114 -13.37 -17.28 6.28
N ALA A 115 -13.81 -16.05 6.02
CA ALA A 115 -14.83 -15.77 5.01
C ALA A 115 -14.22 -15.81 3.60
N LEU A 116 -13.03 -15.22 3.40
CA LEU A 116 -12.26 -15.34 2.16
C LEU A 116 -12.00 -16.82 1.83
N GLU A 117 -11.48 -17.59 2.78
CA GLU A 117 -11.16 -19.01 2.61
C GLU A 117 -12.36 -19.85 2.16
N ARG A 118 -13.54 -19.54 2.69
CA ARG A 118 -14.75 -20.34 2.45
C ARG A 118 -15.47 -19.96 1.17
N TYR A 119 -15.43 -18.68 0.79
CA TYR A 119 -16.36 -18.13 -0.18
C TYR A 119 -15.69 -17.42 -1.35
N ALA A 120 -14.50 -16.83 -1.17
CA ALA A 120 -13.86 -16.04 -2.23
C ALA A 120 -13.22 -16.92 -3.31
N ASP A 121 -12.94 -16.32 -4.46
CA ASP A 121 -12.13 -16.96 -5.49
C ASP A 121 -10.70 -17.20 -4.99
N HIS A 122 -10.07 -18.31 -5.36
CA HIS A 122 -8.70 -18.62 -4.93
C HIS A 122 -7.67 -17.56 -5.40
N GLY A 123 -7.94 -16.91 -6.53
CA GLY A 123 -7.14 -15.81 -7.08
C GLY A 123 -7.46 -14.44 -6.48
N CYS A 124 -8.36 -14.35 -5.49
CA CYS A 124 -8.86 -13.08 -4.96
C CYS A 124 -7.74 -12.14 -4.53
N LYS A 125 -7.83 -10.88 -4.95
CA LYS A 125 -6.88 -9.80 -4.66
C LYS A 125 -7.39 -8.98 -3.48
N VAL A 126 -6.65 -8.97 -2.39
CA VAL A 126 -7.08 -8.40 -1.12
C VAL A 126 -6.23 -7.20 -0.73
N VAL A 127 -6.89 -6.09 -0.36
CA VAL A 127 -6.25 -4.90 0.19
C VAL A 127 -6.80 -4.62 1.58
N VAL A 128 -5.93 -4.70 2.59
CA VAL A 128 -6.23 -4.40 3.99
C VAL A 128 -5.91 -2.93 4.27
N VAL A 129 -6.91 -2.19 4.73
CA VAL A 129 -6.80 -0.77 5.11
C VAL A 129 -7.00 -0.58 6.61
N ALA A 130 -7.79 -1.45 7.24
CA ALA A 130 -8.01 -1.45 8.68
C ALA A 130 -6.68 -1.59 9.45
N ASN A 131 -6.47 -0.74 10.46
CA ASN A 131 -5.26 -0.75 11.27
C ASN A 131 -5.31 -1.78 12.40
N PRO A 132 -4.15 -2.35 12.81
CA PRO A 132 -2.82 -2.20 12.22
C PRO A 132 -2.67 -3.01 10.92
N ALA A 133 -2.51 -2.35 9.77
CA ALA A 133 -2.75 -2.99 8.48
C ALA A 133 -1.78 -4.14 8.14
N PRO A 134 -0.45 -4.02 8.36
CA PRO A 134 0.46 -5.14 8.10
C PRO A 134 0.23 -6.34 9.03
N THR A 135 0.02 -6.09 10.32
CA THR A 135 -0.27 -7.15 11.30
C THR A 135 -1.62 -7.82 11.02
N ASN A 136 -2.62 -7.06 10.60
CA ASN A 136 -3.90 -7.59 10.13
C ASN A 136 -3.72 -8.52 8.91
N CYS A 137 -2.81 -8.22 7.99
CA CYS A 137 -2.47 -9.12 6.87
C CYS A 137 -1.87 -10.44 7.35
N VAL A 138 -1.03 -10.43 8.38
CA VAL A 138 -0.49 -11.66 8.99
C VAL A 138 -1.65 -12.55 9.45
N VAL A 139 -2.57 -12.01 10.24
CA VAL A 139 -3.74 -12.76 10.74
C VAL A 139 -4.60 -13.27 9.60
N LEU A 140 -4.90 -12.41 8.63
CA LEU A 140 -5.74 -12.73 7.49
C LEU A 140 -5.13 -13.90 6.70
N SER A 141 -3.84 -13.81 6.37
CA SER A 141 -3.12 -14.84 5.60
C SER A 141 -3.07 -16.19 6.30
N SER A 142 -2.97 -16.22 7.63
CA SER A 142 -2.99 -17.48 8.40
C SER A 142 -4.37 -18.14 8.46
N HIS A 143 -5.44 -17.41 8.15
CA HIS A 143 -6.83 -17.91 8.17
C HIS A 143 -7.45 -18.03 6.77
N ALA A 144 -6.69 -17.69 5.72
CA ALA A 144 -7.06 -17.85 4.32
C ALA A 144 -5.92 -18.50 3.52
N PRO A 145 -5.45 -19.71 3.90
CA PRO A 145 -4.29 -20.35 3.28
C PRO A 145 -4.47 -20.69 1.79
N SER A 146 -5.71 -20.79 1.30
CA SER A 146 -5.97 -21.01 -0.13
C SER A 146 -5.74 -19.75 -0.98
N ILE A 147 -5.75 -18.56 -0.38
CA ILE A 147 -5.43 -17.30 -1.05
C ILE A 147 -3.91 -17.14 -1.05
N PRO A 148 -3.26 -17.02 -2.23
CA PRO A 148 -1.82 -16.79 -2.29
C PRO A 148 -1.42 -15.57 -1.44
N ARG A 149 -0.41 -15.69 -0.58
CA ARG A 149 0.06 -14.58 0.27
C ARG A 149 0.38 -13.31 -0.53
N LYS A 150 0.91 -13.45 -1.75
CA LYS A 150 1.19 -12.34 -2.68
C LYS A 150 -0.07 -11.57 -3.13
N ASN A 151 -1.25 -12.19 -3.03
CA ASN A 151 -2.53 -11.57 -3.31
C ASN A 151 -3.13 -10.85 -2.10
N ILE A 152 -2.47 -10.88 -0.94
CA ILE A 152 -2.85 -10.09 0.22
C ILE A 152 -1.89 -8.92 0.31
N THR A 153 -2.42 -7.71 0.40
CA THR A 153 -1.63 -6.48 0.51
C THR A 153 -2.24 -5.58 1.57
N CYS A 154 -1.47 -4.64 2.12
CA CYS A 154 -1.99 -3.54 2.93
C CYS A 154 -1.63 -2.18 2.34
N LEU A 155 -2.47 -1.20 2.68
CA LEU A 155 -2.37 0.15 2.12
C LEU A 155 -1.26 0.96 2.81
N SER A 156 -0.16 1.20 2.09
CA SER A 156 0.83 2.25 2.42
C SER A 156 0.83 3.40 1.40
N ARG A 157 0.00 3.28 0.35
CA ARG A 157 -0.14 4.26 -0.74
C ARG A 157 -0.56 5.65 -0.25
N LEU A 158 -1.34 5.75 0.83
CA LEU A 158 -1.74 7.05 1.36
C LEU A 158 -0.53 7.86 1.85
N ASP A 159 0.42 7.21 2.51
CA ASP A 159 1.64 7.88 2.98
C ASP A 159 2.58 8.21 1.82
N HIS A 160 2.64 7.33 0.82
CA HIS A 160 3.31 7.61 -0.45
C HIS A 160 2.72 8.86 -1.12
N ASP A 161 1.40 8.93 -1.30
CA ASP A 161 0.73 10.06 -1.95
C ASP A 161 0.87 11.36 -1.14
N ARG A 162 0.86 11.29 0.19
CA ARG A 162 1.13 12.44 1.07
C ARG A 162 2.53 12.99 0.83
N MET A 163 3.53 12.11 0.79
CA MET A 163 4.92 12.48 0.53
C MET A 163 5.06 13.12 -0.86
N ILE A 164 4.53 12.48 -1.90
CA ILE A 164 4.51 13.00 -3.26
C ILE A 164 3.84 14.38 -3.33
N GLY A 165 2.67 14.53 -2.71
CA GLY A 165 1.94 15.81 -2.69
C GLY A 165 2.71 16.94 -1.99
N MET A 166 3.42 16.63 -0.90
CA MET A 166 4.27 17.61 -0.21
C MET A 166 5.48 18.02 -1.06
N LEU A 167 6.15 17.06 -1.70
CA LEU A 167 7.29 17.32 -2.59
C LEU A 167 6.88 18.17 -3.80
N LEU A 168 5.77 17.83 -4.46
CA LEU A 168 5.25 18.60 -5.58
C LEU A 168 4.81 20.01 -5.19
N ALA A 169 4.19 20.16 -4.02
CA ALA A 169 3.79 21.48 -3.52
C ALA A 169 5.01 22.38 -3.31
N GLU A 170 6.06 21.84 -2.70
CA GLU A 170 7.29 22.57 -2.46
C GLU A 170 8.07 22.86 -3.74
N ALA A 171 8.17 21.89 -4.66
CA ALA A 171 8.86 22.07 -5.93
C ALA A 171 8.21 23.19 -6.74
N ASN A 172 6.88 23.18 -6.84
CA ASN A 172 6.13 24.23 -7.52
C ASN A 172 6.26 25.60 -6.85
N ARG A 173 6.36 25.65 -5.52
CA ARG A 173 6.64 26.89 -4.78
C ARG A 173 8.01 27.45 -5.16
N LEU A 174 9.05 26.62 -5.22
CA LEU A 174 10.40 27.04 -5.57
C LEU A 174 10.52 27.50 -7.03
N LEU A 175 9.91 26.78 -7.97
CA LEU A 175 9.88 27.18 -9.38
C LEU A 175 9.21 28.56 -9.58
N SER A 176 8.09 28.79 -8.88
CA SER A 176 7.40 30.09 -8.93
C SER A 176 8.28 31.25 -8.46
N LEU A 177 9.14 31.04 -7.46
CA LEU A 177 10.06 32.07 -6.96
C LEU A 177 11.24 32.35 -7.91
N GLN A 178 11.63 31.40 -8.74
CA GLN A 178 12.69 31.59 -9.75
C GLN A 178 12.19 32.44 -10.92
N ASP A 179 10.94 32.24 -11.32
CA ASP A 179 10.26 33.06 -12.34
C ASP A 179 10.16 34.54 -11.93
N ASP A 180 9.75 34.80 -10.68
CA ASP A 180 9.61 36.17 -10.16
C ASP A 180 10.95 36.92 -10.08
N ASN A 181 12.02 36.25 -9.66
CA ASN A 181 13.37 36.85 -9.61
C ASN A 181 13.94 37.13 -11.01
N SER A 182 13.57 36.34 -12.01
CA SER A 182 14.02 36.51 -13.40
C SER A 182 13.30 37.66 -14.12
N ALA A 183 12.09 38.03 -13.66
CA ALA A 183 11.30 39.14 -14.22
C ALA A 183 11.73 40.53 -13.70
N GLY A 184 12.58 40.62 -12.67
CA GLY A 184 13.06 41.88 -12.08
C GLY A 184 14.28 42.51 -12.78
N GLY A 185 14.82 41.90 -13.83
CA GLY A 185 15.95 42.42 -14.60
C GLY A 185 15.51 43.31 -15.77
N ASN A 186 15.85 44.61 -15.71
CA ASN A 186 15.65 45.58 -16.80
C ASN A 186 16.10 45.03 -18.17
N GLY A 187 15.19 44.89 -19.13
CA GLY A 187 15.55 44.59 -20.52
C GLY A 187 14.36 44.33 -21.43
N SER A 188 14.01 45.33 -22.24
CA SER A 188 13.04 45.30 -23.34
C SER A 188 13.18 44.08 -24.27
N GLY A 189 12.10 43.32 -24.41
CA GLY A 189 11.99 42.27 -25.43
C GLY A 189 10.65 41.55 -25.36
N GLY A 190 9.75 41.87 -26.28
CA GLY A 190 8.44 41.23 -26.40
C GLY A 190 8.57 39.75 -26.73
N GLY A 191 8.39 38.91 -25.71
CA GLY A 191 8.09 37.50 -25.85
C GLY A 191 7.29 37.13 -24.61
N ALA A 192 6.06 36.66 -24.77
CA ALA A 192 5.30 36.09 -23.66
C ALA A 192 6.12 34.90 -23.13
N GLY A 193 6.91 35.14 -22.07
CA GLY A 193 7.73 34.11 -21.43
C GLY A 193 6.81 32.98 -21.03
N ALA A 194 7.07 31.78 -21.57
CA ALA A 194 6.32 30.59 -21.23
C ALA A 194 6.45 30.38 -19.73
N ARG A 195 5.40 30.70 -18.95
CA ARG A 195 5.32 30.32 -17.53
C ARG A 195 5.66 28.85 -17.45
N GLU A 196 6.65 28.50 -16.62
CA GLU A 196 7.03 27.11 -16.46
C GLU A 196 5.80 26.31 -16.00
N ARG A 197 5.58 25.16 -16.63
CA ARG A 197 4.45 24.29 -16.34
C ARG A 197 4.53 23.83 -14.88
N LYS A 198 3.41 23.93 -14.15
CA LYS A 198 3.27 23.35 -12.82
C LYS A 198 3.48 21.83 -12.85
N LEU A 199 4.41 21.33 -12.03
CA LEU A 199 4.66 19.91 -11.85
C LEU A 199 3.46 19.21 -11.24
N GLY A 200 3.11 18.04 -11.76
CA GLY A 200 2.06 17.15 -11.30
C GLY A 200 2.57 15.74 -11.01
N PRO A 201 1.66 14.78 -10.72
CA PRO A 201 2.03 13.41 -10.32
C PRO A 201 2.88 12.66 -11.35
N ALA A 202 2.75 12.97 -12.65
CA ALA A 202 3.57 12.37 -13.70
C ALA A 202 5.01 12.92 -13.75
N ASP A 203 5.26 14.04 -13.09
CA ASP A 203 6.54 14.75 -13.09
C ASP A 203 7.39 14.44 -11.85
N ILE A 204 7.05 13.37 -11.11
CA ILE A 204 7.81 12.90 -9.94
C ILE A 204 7.84 11.37 -9.92
N ARG A 205 9.00 10.82 -9.58
CA ARG A 205 9.20 9.38 -9.41
C ARG A 205 10.26 9.11 -8.36
N GLY A 206 10.48 7.85 -8.01
CA GLY A 206 11.62 7.46 -7.17
C GLY A 206 11.43 7.63 -5.66
N ALA A 207 10.25 8.06 -5.21
CA ALA A 207 9.92 8.13 -3.79
C ALA A 207 9.22 6.84 -3.32
N CYS A 208 9.51 6.38 -2.10
CA CYS A 208 8.89 5.21 -1.50
C CYS A 208 8.65 5.38 0.00
N VAL A 209 7.68 4.65 0.57
CA VAL A 209 7.50 4.48 2.01
C VAL A 209 7.82 3.03 2.36
N TRP A 210 8.67 2.84 3.36
CA TRP A 210 9.08 1.52 3.85
C TRP A 210 8.51 1.24 5.24
N GLY A 211 8.46 -0.03 5.64
CA GLY A 211 8.14 -0.42 7.02
C GLY A 211 6.64 -0.58 7.30
N ASN A 212 6.28 -0.41 8.57
CA ASN A 212 4.90 -0.49 9.06
C ASN A 212 4.05 0.70 8.57
N HIS A 213 2.73 0.55 8.51
CA HIS A 213 1.80 1.68 8.38
C HIS A 213 1.53 2.29 9.77
N SER A 214 2.54 2.98 10.31
CA SER A 214 2.54 3.54 11.66
C SER A 214 3.48 4.76 11.75
N ASN A 215 3.69 5.27 12.96
CA ASN A 215 4.71 6.30 13.20
C ASN A 215 6.15 5.81 12.96
N SER A 216 6.39 4.50 12.81
CA SER A 216 7.71 3.95 12.46
C SER A 216 7.97 3.90 10.96
N GLN A 217 6.96 4.17 10.11
CA GLN A 217 7.10 4.17 8.64
C GLN A 217 8.27 5.03 8.20
N VAL A 218 8.94 4.66 7.11
CA VAL A 218 10.14 5.34 6.60
C VAL A 218 9.86 5.94 5.23
N PRO A 219 9.43 7.20 5.14
CA PRO A 219 9.38 7.94 3.89
C PRO A 219 10.80 8.15 3.36
N ASP A 220 11.04 7.70 2.14
CA ASP A 220 12.33 7.70 1.47
C ASP A 220 12.22 8.42 0.13
N VAL A 221 13.05 9.46 -0.01
CA VAL A 221 13.16 10.30 -1.21
C VAL A 221 14.58 10.29 -1.77
N SER A 222 15.44 9.37 -1.31
CA SER A 222 16.84 9.29 -1.72
C SER A 222 17.01 9.07 -3.23
N SER A 223 16.07 8.33 -3.83
CA SER A 223 16.01 8.05 -5.27
C SER A 223 15.00 8.94 -6.00
N ALA A 224 14.42 9.95 -5.34
CA ALA A 224 13.37 10.76 -5.94
C ALA A 224 13.92 11.69 -7.03
N GLU A 225 13.18 11.82 -8.12
CA GLU A 225 13.49 12.69 -9.25
C GLU A 225 12.24 13.49 -9.65
N LEU A 226 12.45 14.72 -10.11
CA LEU A 226 11.44 15.62 -10.65
C LEU A 226 11.69 15.88 -12.13
N PHE A 227 10.63 15.95 -12.94
CA PHE A 227 10.74 16.26 -14.36
C PHE A 227 10.68 17.77 -14.59
N ILE A 228 11.85 18.42 -14.69
CA ILE A 228 12.01 19.88 -14.80
C ILE A 228 12.82 20.19 -16.07
N GLY A 229 12.41 21.18 -16.86
CA GLY A 229 13.14 21.57 -18.06
C GLY A 229 13.32 20.44 -19.08
N ASN A 230 12.32 19.55 -19.21
CA ASN A 230 12.35 18.36 -20.06
C ASN A 230 13.42 17.32 -19.68
N MET A 231 13.88 17.32 -18.43
CA MET A 231 14.85 16.36 -17.89
C MET A 231 14.42 15.86 -16.51
N TRP A 232 14.80 14.63 -16.18
CA TRP A 232 14.70 14.11 -14.81
C TRP A 232 15.86 14.65 -13.98
N VAL A 233 15.53 15.45 -12.97
CA VAL A 233 16.47 16.07 -12.05
C VAL A 233 16.30 15.40 -10.68
N PRO A 234 17.37 14.84 -10.09
CA PRO A 234 17.28 14.32 -8.72
C PRO A 234 16.73 15.37 -7.77
N ALA A 235 15.76 14.97 -6.95
CA ALA A 235 15.06 15.84 -6.00
C ALA A 235 16.06 16.64 -5.16
N VAL A 236 17.19 16.01 -4.79
CA VAL A 236 18.28 16.62 -4.03
C VAL A 236 18.85 17.91 -4.63
N PHE A 237 18.80 18.05 -5.95
CA PHE A 237 19.27 19.25 -6.65
C PHE A 237 18.14 20.25 -6.91
N ALA A 238 16.89 19.78 -6.96
CA ALA A 238 15.73 20.63 -7.18
C ALA A 238 15.33 21.42 -5.93
N PHE A 239 15.55 20.87 -4.73
CA PHE A 239 15.31 21.57 -3.47
C PHE A 239 16.62 22.13 -2.92
N ARG A 240 16.68 23.46 -2.72
CA ARG A 240 17.86 24.14 -2.16
C ARG A 240 18.08 23.82 -0.67
N ASP A 241 17.00 23.50 0.06
CA ASP A 241 17.07 23.09 1.46
C ASP A 241 17.17 21.57 1.56
N ALA A 242 18.39 21.06 1.78
CA ALA A 242 18.65 19.66 2.08
C ALA A 242 17.84 19.12 3.27
N HIS A 243 17.36 20.02 4.15
CA HIS A 243 16.52 19.73 5.31
C HIS A 243 15.13 19.16 4.94
N LEU A 244 14.58 19.51 3.76
CA LEU A 244 13.30 18.98 3.26
C LEU A 244 13.44 17.57 2.66
N LEU A 245 14.64 17.19 2.24
CA LEU A 245 14.94 15.90 1.58
C LEU A 245 15.49 14.84 2.53
N GLY A 246 15.81 15.22 3.76
CA GLY A 246 16.07 14.29 4.85
C GLY A 246 17.30 13.40 4.68
N LEU A 247 18.39 13.89 4.08
CA LEU A 247 19.69 13.21 4.14
C LEU A 247 20.74 14.07 4.86
N ASN A 248 21.13 13.57 6.04
CA ASN A 248 22.21 13.95 6.97
C ASN A 248 21.93 15.03 8.04
N ALA A 249 22.13 14.59 9.29
CA ALA A 249 22.37 15.40 10.48
C ALA A 249 23.85 15.84 10.59
N PRO A 250 24.15 16.89 11.35
CA PRO A 250 25.33 16.92 12.21
C PRO A 250 24.94 16.63 13.67
N ARG A 251 25.73 15.79 14.36
CA ARG A 251 25.71 15.62 15.82
C ARG A 251 26.53 16.76 16.51
N PRO A 252 26.80 16.64 17.82
CA PRO A 252 26.38 17.54 18.90
C PRO A 252 27.30 18.77 19.05
N GLY A 253 26.73 19.93 19.41
CA GLY A 253 27.51 21.07 19.90
C GLY A 253 27.29 22.44 19.25
N SER A 254 26.25 22.63 18.44
CA SER A 254 25.86 23.98 17.98
C SER A 254 24.59 24.44 18.68
N ALA A 255 24.64 25.64 19.26
CA ALA A 255 23.59 26.20 20.10
C ALA A 255 22.34 26.58 19.28
N PRO A 256 21.13 26.44 19.86
CA PRO A 256 19.89 26.81 19.21
C PRO A 256 19.56 28.29 19.49
N THR A 257 19.18 29.05 18.47
CA THR A 257 18.50 30.35 18.68
C THR A 257 17.44 30.60 17.61
N GLY A 258 16.16 30.52 18.03
CA GLY A 258 15.07 31.41 17.61
C GLY A 258 14.33 31.14 16.29
N GLU A 259 13.04 30.81 16.44
CA GLU A 259 11.91 31.01 15.51
C GLU A 259 11.83 30.18 14.20
N GLY A 260 10.97 29.16 14.24
CA GLY A 260 10.56 28.34 13.09
C GLY A 260 11.02 26.90 13.22
N GLU A 261 10.25 26.04 13.90
CA GLU A 261 10.57 24.61 14.02
C GLU A 261 10.57 23.97 12.62
N VAL A 262 11.77 23.76 12.06
CA VAL A 262 11.96 23.14 10.74
C VAL A 262 11.48 21.68 10.82
N CYS A 263 10.34 21.38 10.18
CA CYS A 263 9.75 20.05 10.17
C CYS A 263 10.37 19.21 9.05
N SER A 264 11.01 18.08 9.39
CA SER A 264 11.50 17.13 8.37
C SER A 264 10.33 16.52 7.60
N LEU A 265 10.53 16.16 6.33
CA LEU A 265 9.51 15.49 5.50
C LEU A 265 8.94 14.25 6.19
N THR A 266 9.81 13.46 6.84
CA THR A 266 9.40 12.28 7.62
C THR A 266 8.40 12.64 8.73
N LYS A 267 8.67 13.71 9.51
CA LYS A 267 7.76 14.19 10.55
C LYS A 267 6.46 14.73 9.95
N ALA A 268 6.53 15.43 8.82
CA ALA A 268 5.37 15.97 8.12
C ALA A 268 4.45 14.86 7.58
N VAL A 269 5.00 13.82 6.95
CA VAL A 269 4.22 12.68 6.43
C VAL A 269 3.57 11.91 7.57
N ARG A 270 4.34 11.54 8.61
CA ARG A 270 3.82 10.84 9.80
C ARG A 270 2.72 11.65 10.52
N GLY A 271 2.91 12.97 10.65
CA GLY A 271 1.95 13.87 11.30
C GLY A 271 0.72 14.24 10.47
N ARG A 272 0.71 13.97 9.15
CA ARG A 272 -0.33 14.48 8.25
C ARG A 272 -1.72 13.96 8.59
N GLY A 273 -1.84 12.71 9.02
CA GLY A 273 -3.12 12.14 9.45
C GLY A 273 -3.74 12.89 10.63
N ALA A 274 -2.92 13.19 11.65
CA ALA A 274 -3.34 13.97 12.81
C ALA A 274 -3.70 15.41 12.44
N ALA A 275 -2.90 16.06 11.59
CA ALA A 275 -3.18 17.42 11.12
C ALA A 275 -4.53 17.51 10.37
N VAL A 276 -4.87 16.52 9.54
CA VAL A 276 -6.17 16.48 8.87
C VAL A 276 -7.30 16.26 9.88
N LEU A 277 -7.13 15.35 10.84
CA LEU A 277 -8.13 15.09 11.88
C LEU A 277 -8.38 16.34 12.72
N GLU A 278 -7.33 17.06 13.09
CA GLU A 278 -7.40 18.30 13.85
C GLU A 278 -8.17 19.39 13.07
N ALA A 279 -7.85 19.56 11.79
CA ALA A 279 -8.45 20.60 10.95
C ALA A 279 -9.91 20.30 10.57
N ARG A 280 -10.22 19.05 10.18
CA ARG A 280 -11.55 18.67 9.68
C ARG A 280 -12.49 18.12 10.74
N LYS A 281 -11.96 17.75 11.92
CA LYS A 281 -12.66 16.94 12.95
C LYS A 281 -13.16 15.58 12.43
N LEU A 282 -12.67 15.16 11.26
CA LEU A 282 -13.02 13.94 10.56
C LEU A 282 -11.75 13.31 10.00
N SER A 283 -11.75 12.00 9.82
CA SER A 283 -10.63 11.28 9.22
C SER A 283 -10.38 11.71 7.77
N SER A 284 -9.19 11.38 7.25
CA SER A 284 -8.77 11.68 5.87
C SER A 284 -9.40 10.72 4.85
N ALA A 285 -10.73 10.52 4.92
CA ALA A 285 -11.45 9.53 4.14
C ALA A 285 -11.29 9.69 2.61
N MET A 286 -11.39 10.92 2.10
CA MET A 286 -11.25 11.22 0.67
C MET A 286 -9.87 10.83 0.13
N SER A 287 -8.79 11.22 0.81
CA SER A 287 -7.43 10.87 0.34
C SER A 287 -7.11 9.40 0.57
N ALA A 288 -7.64 8.77 1.61
CA ALA A 288 -7.54 7.32 1.80
C ALA A 288 -8.24 6.55 0.66
N ALA A 289 -9.45 6.97 0.28
CA ALA A 289 -10.16 6.40 -0.87
C ALA A 289 -9.39 6.56 -2.18
N ASN A 290 -8.80 7.74 -2.42
CA ASN A 290 -7.96 7.96 -3.59
C ASN A 290 -6.71 7.06 -3.59
N ALA A 291 -6.07 6.88 -2.43
CA ALA A 291 -4.93 5.99 -2.30
C ALA A 291 -5.29 4.52 -2.55
N ILE A 292 -6.46 4.06 -2.10
CA ILE A 292 -6.99 2.72 -2.40
C ILE A 292 -7.23 2.56 -3.89
N ALA A 293 -7.85 3.57 -4.53
CA ALA A 293 -8.06 3.60 -5.97
C ALA A 293 -6.75 3.49 -6.75
N GLY A 294 -5.73 4.28 -6.37
CA GLY A 294 -4.40 4.22 -6.98
C GLY A 294 -3.70 2.88 -6.77
N HIS A 295 -3.77 2.32 -5.56
CA HIS A 295 -3.20 1.00 -5.24
C HIS A 295 -3.79 -0.11 -6.11
N LEU A 296 -5.13 -0.15 -6.23
CA LEU A 296 -5.81 -1.14 -7.05
C LEU A 296 -5.61 -0.90 -8.55
N SER A 297 -5.63 0.35 -9.00
CA SER A 297 -5.41 0.69 -10.40
C SER A 297 -4.01 0.27 -10.85
N ASP A 298 -2.96 0.62 -10.09
CA ASP A 298 -1.59 0.24 -10.47
C ASP A 298 -1.43 -1.28 -10.48
N TRP A 299 -2.08 -1.98 -9.54
CA TRP A 299 -1.97 -3.44 -9.41
C TRP A 299 -2.77 -4.22 -10.47
N LEU A 300 -3.99 -3.77 -10.78
CA LEU A 300 -4.98 -4.58 -11.51
C LEU A 300 -5.34 -4.04 -12.90
N VAL A 301 -4.90 -2.82 -13.24
CA VAL A 301 -5.20 -2.20 -14.52
C VAL A 301 -3.91 -2.00 -15.30
N PRO A 302 -3.80 -2.52 -16.54
CA PRO A 302 -2.63 -2.28 -17.37
C PRO A 302 -2.44 -0.78 -17.59
N ALA A 303 -1.22 -0.30 -17.33
CA ALA A 303 -0.87 1.07 -17.68
C ALA A 303 -1.09 1.29 -19.18
N ALA A 304 -1.57 2.47 -19.56
CA ALA A 304 -1.58 2.88 -20.96
C ALA A 304 -0.14 2.81 -21.50
N VAL A 305 0.01 2.39 -22.76
CA VAL A 305 1.34 2.29 -23.41
C VAL A 305 2.05 3.63 -23.25
N SER A 306 3.11 3.62 -22.46
CA SER A 306 3.94 4.77 -22.15
C SER A 306 5.38 4.37 -22.37
N ASP A 307 6.15 5.23 -23.04
CA ASP A 307 7.59 5.01 -23.27
C ASP A 307 8.41 5.17 -21.97
N SER A 308 7.78 5.56 -20.87
CA SER A 308 8.43 5.68 -19.56
C SER A 308 8.47 4.35 -18.81
N PRO A 309 9.58 4.01 -18.14
CA PRO A 309 9.65 2.80 -17.33
C PRO A 309 8.62 2.85 -16.19
N PRO A 310 8.06 1.70 -15.77
CA PRO A 310 7.07 1.66 -14.69
C PRO A 310 7.63 2.28 -13.42
N THR A 311 6.92 3.26 -12.87
CA THR A 311 7.26 3.89 -11.60
C THR A 311 6.99 2.92 -10.47
N ALA A 312 7.95 2.76 -9.54
CA ALA A 312 7.69 1.93 -8.37
C ALA A 312 6.73 2.66 -7.42
N VAL A 313 5.87 1.90 -6.78
CA VAL A 313 4.91 2.37 -5.79
C VAL A 313 5.17 1.68 -4.45
N SER A 314 4.63 2.26 -3.38
CA SER A 314 4.71 1.66 -2.05
C SER A 314 3.48 0.80 -1.80
N MET A 315 3.71 -0.49 -1.55
CA MET A 315 2.66 -1.44 -1.18
C MET A 315 3.11 -2.23 0.04
N GLY A 316 2.21 -2.42 1.00
CA GLY A 316 2.40 -3.38 2.07
C GLY A 316 2.23 -4.78 1.53
N VAL A 317 3.32 -5.53 1.39
CA VAL A 317 3.36 -6.85 0.73
C VAL A 317 4.01 -7.88 1.66
N PRO A 318 3.80 -9.19 1.42
CA PRO A 318 4.55 -10.22 2.14
C PRO A 318 6.06 -10.03 1.90
N THR A 319 6.86 -10.22 2.94
CA THR A 319 8.32 -10.03 2.89
C THR A 319 9.07 -11.25 2.37
N ASP A 320 8.38 -12.35 2.09
CA ASP A 320 8.98 -13.61 1.63
C ASP A 320 9.75 -13.38 0.31
N GLY A 321 11.03 -13.76 0.25
CA GLY A 321 11.88 -13.59 -0.94
C GLY A 321 12.29 -12.16 -1.31
N ASN A 322 12.14 -11.18 -0.41
CA ASN A 322 12.52 -9.79 -0.71
C ASN A 322 14.05 -9.59 -0.82
N PRO A 323 14.52 -8.68 -1.70
CA PRO A 323 15.94 -8.39 -1.93
C PRO A 323 16.52 -7.32 -0.98
N PHE A 324 15.75 -6.88 0.02
CA PHE A 324 16.06 -5.73 0.87
C PHE A 324 16.54 -6.12 2.28
N GLY A 325 16.65 -7.43 2.57
CA GLY A 325 17.08 -7.92 3.88
C GLY A 325 15.99 -7.86 4.96
N VAL A 326 14.74 -7.57 4.59
CA VAL A 326 13.62 -7.61 5.55
C VAL A 326 13.34 -9.06 5.94
N PRO A 327 13.12 -9.38 7.22
CA PRO A 327 12.81 -10.74 7.65
C PRO A 327 11.53 -11.29 7.01
N GLU A 328 11.56 -12.57 6.63
CA GLU A 328 10.42 -13.27 6.02
C GLU A 328 9.24 -13.47 6.98
N GLY A 329 8.08 -13.82 6.43
CA GLY A 329 6.86 -14.09 7.20
C GLY A 329 6.20 -12.86 7.80
N LEU A 330 6.58 -11.65 7.38
CA LEU A 330 5.95 -10.39 7.75
C LEU A 330 5.16 -9.82 6.56
N PHE A 331 4.37 -8.78 6.83
CA PHE A 331 3.95 -7.84 5.80
C PHE A 331 4.63 -6.51 6.08
N CYS A 332 5.16 -5.87 5.04
CA CYS A 332 5.93 -4.64 5.17
C CYS A 332 5.70 -3.78 3.92
N SER A 333 5.63 -2.46 4.09
CA SER A 333 5.65 -1.55 2.93
C SER A 333 7.02 -1.63 2.27
N LEU A 334 7.04 -1.99 1.00
CA LEU A 334 8.24 -2.13 0.18
C LEU A 334 7.99 -1.49 -1.20
N PRO A 335 9.05 -1.04 -1.91
CA PRO A 335 8.91 -0.54 -3.26
C PRO A 335 8.65 -1.72 -4.20
N VAL A 336 7.58 -1.62 -4.98
CA VAL A 336 7.18 -2.65 -5.94
C VAL A 336 6.83 -2.03 -7.29
N HIS A 337 7.01 -2.81 -8.34
CA HIS A 337 6.45 -2.56 -9.66
C HIS A 337 5.21 -3.41 -9.85
N CYS A 338 4.13 -2.79 -10.29
CA CYS A 338 2.91 -3.48 -10.68
C CYS A 338 2.84 -3.57 -12.20
N ARG A 339 2.43 -4.73 -12.72
CA ARG A 339 2.25 -4.92 -14.16
C ARG A 339 0.85 -4.57 -14.66
N GLY A 340 -0.09 -4.35 -13.74
CA GLY A 340 -1.50 -4.10 -14.08
C GLY A 340 -2.26 -5.35 -14.51
N ASP A 341 -1.71 -6.54 -14.27
CA ASP A 341 -2.30 -7.86 -14.55
C ASP A 341 -2.64 -8.63 -13.27
N GLY A 342 -2.61 -7.96 -12.11
CA GLY A 342 -2.74 -8.59 -10.80
C GLY A 342 -1.44 -9.11 -10.21
N GLU A 343 -0.30 -8.89 -10.86
CA GLU A 343 1.00 -9.28 -10.36
C GLU A 343 1.89 -8.06 -10.07
N TRP A 344 2.73 -8.23 -9.05
CA TRP A 344 3.71 -7.24 -8.63
C TRP A 344 5.07 -7.91 -8.41
N ALA A 345 6.14 -7.13 -8.47
CA ALA A 345 7.51 -7.57 -8.21
C ALA A 345 8.27 -6.49 -7.42
N PHE A 346 9.25 -6.89 -6.61
CA PHE A 346 10.08 -5.94 -5.88
C PHE A 346 10.86 -5.03 -6.83
N ALA A 347 10.93 -3.74 -6.51
CA ALA A 347 11.75 -2.79 -7.26
C ALA A 347 13.19 -2.81 -6.74
N GLU A 348 13.98 -3.77 -7.22
CA GLU A 348 15.33 -4.08 -6.69
C GLU A 348 16.34 -2.92 -6.73
N LYS A 349 16.11 -1.93 -7.61
CA LYS A 349 16.97 -0.75 -7.75
C LYS A 349 16.97 0.17 -6.53
N TYR A 350 15.97 0.06 -5.66
CA TYR A 350 15.84 0.91 -4.48
C TYR A 350 16.78 0.44 -3.37
N ARG A 351 17.57 1.38 -2.84
CA ARG A 351 18.50 1.16 -1.72
C ARG A 351 18.32 2.25 -0.70
N LEU A 352 18.06 1.86 0.55
CA LEU A 352 18.02 2.80 1.65
C LEU A 352 19.44 3.24 2.02
N PRO A 353 19.65 4.52 2.35
CA PRO A 353 20.89 4.97 2.98
C PRO A 353 20.96 4.47 4.44
N CYS A 354 22.15 4.46 5.03
CA CYS A 354 22.41 3.89 6.37
C CYS A 354 21.43 4.37 7.47
N GLU A 355 21.02 5.64 7.46
CA GLU A 355 20.02 6.15 8.41
C GLU A 355 18.62 5.56 8.14
N GLY A 356 18.24 5.45 6.87
CA GLY A 356 16.99 4.81 6.46
C GLY A 356 16.95 3.33 6.82
N GLU A 357 18.07 2.62 6.70
CA GLU A 357 18.20 1.22 7.15
C GLU A 357 17.93 1.08 8.66
N ARG A 358 18.52 1.92 9.49
CA ARG A 358 18.27 1.91 10.96
C ARG A 358 16.81 2.21 11.30
N GLN A 359 16.19 3.14 10.58
CA GLN A 359 14.77 3.44 10.76
C GLN A 359 13.88 2.28 10.32
N LEU A 360 14.26 1.59 9.25
CA LEU A 360 13.58 0.39 8.78
C LEU A 360 13.72 -0.74 9.80
N ASP A 361 14.90 -0.96 10.38
CA ASP A 361 15.12 -1.96 11.43
C ASP A 361 14.21 -1.73 12.63
N ALA A 362 14.08 -0.47 13.08
CA ALA A 362 13.16 -0.12 14.17
C ALA A 362 11.69 -0.38 13.79
N SER A 363 11.31 -0.13 12.53
CA SER A 363 9.97 -0.41 12.02
C SER A 363 9.70 -1.92 11.91
N ILE A 364 10.70 -2.70 11.52
CA ILE A 364 10.65 -4.17 11.45
C ILE A 364 10.50 -4.76 12.86
N GLU A 365 11.20 -4.22 13.85
CA GLU A 365 11.07 -4.71 15.22
C GLU A 365 9.67 -4.45 15.77
N GLU A 366 9.08 -3.27 15.50
CA GLU A 366 7.68 -3.01 15.81
C GLU A 366 6.73 -4.03 15.14
N LEU A 367 6.95 -4.37 13.87
CA LEU A 367 6.16 -5.38 13.16
C LEU A 367 6.29 -6.78 13.79
N ARG A 368 7.50 -7.14 14.26
CA ARG A 368 7.75 -8.42 14.94
C ARG A 368 7.05 -8.48 16.29
N GLU A 369 7.13 -7.41 17.08
CA GLU A 369 6.42 -7.28 18.35
C GLU A 369 4.90 -7.42 18.14
N GLU A 370 4.34 -6.73 17.14
CA GLU A 370 2.92 -6.86 16.81
C GLU A 370 2.52 -8.27 16.37
N LYS A 371 3.34 -8.91 15.53
CA LYS A 371 3.12 -10.30 15.13
C LYS A 371 3.19 -11.26 16.32
N ALA A 372 4.13 -11.06 17.24
CA ALA A 372 4.27 -11.89 18.44
C ALA A 372 3.04 -11.76 19.35
N MET A 373 2.59 -10.51 19.61
CA MET A 373 1.36 -10.25 20.38
C MET A 373 0.15 -10.98 19.81
N VAL A 374 -0.02 -10.95 18.49
CA VAL A 374 -1.17 -11.61 17.86
C VAL A 374 -1.04 -13.14 17.85
N SER A 375 0.16 -13.66 17.67
CA SER A 375 0.43 -15.11 17.76
C SER A 375 0.05 -15.65 19.14
N GLU A 376 0.41 -14.94 20.20
CA GLU A 376 0.06 -15.29 21.58
C GLU A 376 -1.45 -15.23 21.82
N MET A 377 -2.11 -14.16 21.38
CA MET A 377 -3.56 -13.96 21.57
C MET A 377 -4.43 -14.98 20.83
N LEU A 378 -3.98 -15.47 19.68
CA LEU A 378 -4.76 -16.40 18.86
C LEU A 378 -4.53 -17.87 19.23
N GLY A 379 -3.61 -18.16 20.17
CA GLY A 379 -3.11 -19.50 20.46
C GLY A 379 -2.26 -20.03 19.30
N GLU A 380 -1.34 -20.96 19.57
CA GLU A 380 -0.32 -21.50 18.65
C GLU A 380 -0.87 -22.28 17.40
N GLY A 381 -1.95 -21.83 16.77
CA GLY A 381 -2.39 -22.23 15.44
C GLY A 381 -1.67 -21.51 14.30
N MET A 382 -0.73 -20.59 14.58
CA MET A 382 0.09 -19.90 13.58
C MET A 382 1.36 -20.69 13.17
N ALA A 383 1.53 -21.93 13.67
CA ALA A 383 2.70 -22.75 13.36
C ALA A 383 2.72 -23.18 11.88
N ALA A 384 3.67 -22.61 11.15
CA ALA A 384 4.29 -23.12 9.92
C ALA A 384 3.34 -23.63 8.82
N GLY A 385 2.93 -22.71 7.95
CA GLY A 385 2.72 -23.08 6.54
C GLY A 385 4.00 -23.73 6.02
N GLY A 386 3.91 -25.00 5.64
CA GLY A 386 5.03 -25.89 5.43
C GLY A 386 6.13 -25.31 4.54
N ALA A 387 7.38 -25.51 4.97
CA ALA A 387 8.51 -25.46 4.07
C ALA A 387 8.21 -26.35 2.84
N PRO A 388 8.59 -25.93 1.61
CA PRO A 388 8.47 -26.81 0.47
C PRO A 388 9.34 -28.04 0.75
N THR A 389 8.71 -29.21 0.85
CA THR A 389 9.42 -30.48 0.78
C THR A 389 10.23 -30.48 -0.51
N PRO A 390 11.57 -30.66 -0.47
CA PRO A 390 12.31 -30.88 -1.69
C PRO A 390 11.80 -32.19 -2.27
N SER A 391 11.19 -32.11 -3.45
CA SER A 391 10.84 -33.27 -4.26
C SER A 391 12.08 -34.13 -4.43
N SER A 392 12.14 -35.26 -3.73
CA SER A 392 13.11 -36.30 -4.03
C SER A 392 12.74 -36.92 -5.39
N PRO A 393 13.70 -37.12 -6.30
CA PRO A 393 13.44 -37.78 -7.56
C PRO A 393 13.25 -39.28 -7.30
N ALA A 394 12.06 -39.78 -7.61
CA ALA A 394 11.85 -41.21 -7.77
C ALA A 394 12.46 -41.64 -9.10
N SER A 395 13.63 -42.28 -9.05
CA SER A 395 14.05 -43.28 -10.04
C SER A 395 15.09 -44.20 -9.40
N ALA A 396 14.60 -45.34 -8.91
CA ALA A 396 15.44 -46.46 -8.52
C ALA A 396 15.87 -47.20 -9.79
N VAL A 397 17.17 -47.17 -10.09
CA VAL A 397 17.82 -48.15 -10.96
C VAL A 397 18.61 -49.09 -10.06
N ALA A 398 18.22 -50.37 -10.08
CA ALA A 398 18.81 -51.44 -9.30
C ALA A 398 20.28 -51.72 -9.68
N PRO A 399 21.16 -52.09 -8.73
CA PRO A 399 22.49 -52.58 -9.06
C PRO A 399 22.42 -54.06 -9.44
N ALA A 400 22.82 -54.38 -10.66
CA ALA A 400 23.04 -55.76 -11.10
C ALA A 400 24.26 -56.35 -10.36
N GLN A 401 24.03 -57.47 -9.68
CA GLN A 401 25.08 -58.30 -9.08
C GLN A 401 25.85 -59.02 -10.20
N SER A 402 27.16 -58.77 -10.33
CA SER A 402 28.03 -59.60 -11.15
C SER A 402 28.67 -60.69 -10.29
N SER A 403 28.18 -61.92 -10.43
CA SER A 403 28.89 -63.13 -10.01
C SER A 403 29.95 -63.48 -11.04
N ALA A 404 31.23 -63.39 -10.68
CA ALA A 404 32.34 -63.91 -11.48
C ALA A 404 32.96 -65.11 -10.75
N THR A 405 32.77 -66.30 -11.32
CA THR A 405 33.56 -67.50 -11.04
C THR A 405 34.76 -67.57 -12.00
N PRO A 406 35.92 -68.11 -11.58
CA PRO A 406 37.14 -68.14 -12.38
C PRO A 406 37.30 -69.48 -13.13
N THR A 407 37.91 -69.44 -14.32
CA THR A 407 38.65 -70.55 -15.01
C THR A 407 39.18 -69.97 -16.33
N SER A 408 40.48 -69.71 -16.45
CA SER A 408 41.58 -70.59 -16.87
C SER A 408 41.92 -70.46 -18.36
N ASN A 409 43.22 -70.27 -18.59
CA ASN A 409 44.05 -70.70 -19.72
C ASN A 409 44.41 -69.69 -20.83
N LEU A 410 45.74 -69.59 -20.94
CA LEU A 410 46.63 -69.15 -22.03
C LEU A 410 46.94 -67.66 -22.13
#